data_AF-A0A2N9W3S1-F1
#
_entry.id   AF-A0A2N9W3S1-F1
#
_cell.length_a   1.000
_cell.length_b   1.000
_cell.length_c   1.000
_cell.angle_alpha   90.00
_cell.angle_beta   90.00
_cell.angle_gamma   90.00
#
_symmetry.space_group_name_H-M   'P 1'
#
loop_
_entity.id
_entity.type
_entity.pdbx_description
1 polymer ?
#
loop_
_entity_poly.entity_id
_entity_poly.type
_entity_poly.pdbx_seq_one_letter_code
_entity_poly.pdbx_strand_id
1 'polypeptide(L)'
;MNRIAIGSLVIGFVAVLVLLVLSFSARGDELRDVTWLAEDINGAGVIDYAQTTLLIKADGSASGSGGCNRFMTSATISGSQLTFKPAAGTRMMCAAAVMDQEQKFFSALEQTRSYTIEAATGKLFLHDEAGKIIARLAREK
;
A
#
# COMPACT_ATOMS: atom_id res chain seq x y z
N MET A 1 -46.08 38.61 -30.35
CA MET A 1 -44.75 37.99 -30.50
C MET A 1 -43.84 38.49 -29.39
N ASN A 2 -43.57 37.65 -28.39
CA ASN A 2 -42.24 37.54 -27.75
C ASN A 2 -42.30 36.43 -26.70
N ARG A 3 -41.66 35.32 -27.01
CA ARG A 3 -41.31 34.25 -26.07
C ARG A 3 -39.93 34.61 -25.52
N ILE A 4 -39.79 34.79 -24.22
CA ILE A 4 -38.48 34.84 -23.57
C ILE A 4 -38.37 33.63 -22.66
N ALA A 5 -37.32 32.85 -22.92
CA ALA A 5 -37.11 31.50 -22.46
C ALA A 5 -36.69 31.44 -20.99
N ILE A 6 -37.29 30.49 -20.28
CA ILE A 6 -36.84 29.97 -18.99
C ILE A 6 -35.76 28.93 -19.32
N GLY A 7 -34.52 29.13 -18.86
CA GLY A 7 -33.52 28.05 -18.88
C GLY A 7 -32.10 28.53 -19.10
N SER A 8 -31.39 28.86 -18.03
CA SER A 8 -29.91 28.89 -17.98
C SER A 8 -29.39 29.09 -16.54
N LEU A 9 -29.88 28.33 -15.55
CA LEU A 9 -29.36 28.45 -14.17
C LEU A 9 -29.33 27.15 -13.37
N VAL A 10 -29.19 25.99 -14.03
CA VAL A 10 -29.05 24.69 -13.33
C VAL A 10 -27.75 23.96 -13.73
N ILE A 11 -27.05 24.43 -14.77
CA ILE A 11 -25.90 23.74 -15.37
C ILE A 11 -24.59 23.93 -14.55
N GLY A 12 -24.52 24.94 -13.68
CA GLY A 12 -23.29 25.26 -12.93
C GLY A 12 -23.00 24.33 -11.73
N PHE A 13 -24.01 23.75 -11.10
CA PHE A 13 -23.82 22.95 -9.87
C PHE A 13 -23.48 21.48 -10.15
N VAL A 14 -23.90 20.95 -11.30
CA VAL A 14 -23.67 19.53 -11.67
C VAL A 14 -22.21 19.29 -12.05
N ALA A 15 -21.54 20.24 -12.72
CA ALA A 15 -20.15 20.09 -13.16
C ALA A 15 -19.14 20.03 -11.99
N VAL A 16 -19.39 20.77 -10.90
CA VAL A 16 -18.51 20.76 -9.71
C VAL A 16 -18.65 19.45 -8.92
N LEU A 17 -19.83 18.83 -8.92
CA LEU A 17 -20.06 17.55 -8.24
C LEU A 17 -19.40 16.35 -8.95
N VAL A 18 -19.26 16.41 -10.28
CA VAL A 18 -18.63 15.34 -11.08
C VAL A 18 -17.10 15.31 -10.95
N LEU A 19 -16.46 16.46 -10.71
CA LEU A 19 -15.00 16.55 -10.52
C LEU A 19 -14.48 15.94 -9.21
N LEU A 20 -15.33 15.83 -8.18
CA LEU A 20 -14.94 15.30 -6.86
C LEU A 20 -14.93 13.76 -6.78
N VAL A 21 -15.64 13.07 -7.68
CA VAL A 21 -15.82 11.60 -7.61
C VAL A 21 -14.70 10.83 -8.33
N LEU A 22 -14.00 11.45 -9.28
CA LEU A 22 -12.99 10.79 -10.11
C LEU A 22 -11.67 10.49 -9.37
N SER A 23 -11.43 11.08 -8.21
CA SER A 23 -10.14 10.96 -7.50
C SER A 23 -10.06 9.82 -6.48
N PHE A 24 -11.11 9.00 -6.33
CA PHE A 24 -11.12 7.94 -5.30
C PHE A 24 -10.65 6.56 -5.79
N SER A 25 -10.88 6.21 -7.06
CA SER A 25 -10.49 4.90 -7.60
C SER A 25 -8.99 4.77 -7.92
N ALA A 26 -8.28 5.86 -8.23
CA ALA A 26 -6.92 5.77 -8.76
C ALA A 26 -5.81 5.37 -7.76
N ARG A 27 -6.09 5.37 -6.44
CA ARG A 27 -5.05 5.12 -5.41
C ARG A 27 -4.66 3.65 -5.28
N GLY A 28 -5.61 2.73 -5.46
CA GLY A 28 -5.39 1.30 -5.30
C GLY A 28 -4.60 0.67 -6.45
N ASP A 29 -4.70 1.25 -7.65
CA ASP A 29 -4.02 0.74 -8.85
C ASP A 29 -2.51 0.98 -8.79
N GLU A 30 -2.06 2.04 -8.12
CA GLU A 30 -0.62 2.35 -8.01
C GLU A 30 0.14 1.38 -7.09
N LEU A 31 -0.58 0.78 -6.11
CA LEU A 31 -0.02 -0.18 -5.16
C LEU A 31 0.18 -1.57 -5.77
N ARG A 32 -0.66 -1.94 -6.74
CA ARG A 32 -0.77 -3.30 -7.29
C ARG A 32 0.22 -3.54 -8.41
N ASP A 33 0.59 -4.81 -8.59
CA ASP A 33 1.47 -5.32 -9.64
C ASP A 33 2.83 -4.59 -9.70
N VAL A 34 3.28 -4.15 -8.52
CA VAL A 34 4.56 -3.47 -8.27
C VAL A 34 5.27 -4.20 -7.14
N THR A 35 6.56 -4.47 -7.32
CA THR A 35 7.40 -4.94 -6.22
C THR A 35 7.90 -3.75 -5.42
N TRP A 36 7.63 -3.77 -4.13
CA TRP A 36 8.04 -2.78 -3.15
C TRP A 36 9.18 -3.34 -2.30
N LEU A 37 10.33 -2.65 -2.27
CA LEU A 37 11.50 -2.98 -1.46
C LEU A 37 11.43 -2.20 -0.14
N ALA A 38 11.47 -2.89 1.00
CA ALA A 38 11.49 -2.23 2.30
C ALA A 38 12.80 -1.47 2.53
N GLU A 39 12.69 -0.23 2.99
CA GLU A 39 13.83 0.60 3.43
C GLU A 39 13.84 0.78 4.96
N ASP A 40 12.68 0.66 5.59
CA ASP A 40 12.50 0.79 7.04
C ASP A 40 11.32 -0.08 7.51
N ILE A 41 11.50 -0.73 8.65
CA ILE A 41 10.50 -1.55 9.33
C ILE A 41 10.46 -1.14 10.80
N ASN A 42 9.33 -0.59 11.24
CA ASN A 42 9.11 -0.10 12.61
C ASN A 42 10.15 0.92 13.11
N GLY A 43 10.70 1.76 12.23
CA GLY A 43 11.72 2.75 12.56
C GLY A 43 13.15 2.17 12.67
N ALA A 44 13.32 0.89 12.33
CA ALA A 44 14.62 0.27 12.13
C ALA A 44 14.87 0.17 10.62
N GLY A 45 16.04 0.61 10.16
CA GLY A 45 16.48 0.37 8.79
C GLY A 45 16.58 -1.13 8.48
N VAL A 46 16.74 -1.46 7.20
CA VAL A 46 16.88 -2.85 6.74
C VAL A 46 18.34 -3.27 6.56
N ILE A 47 18.58 -4.57 6.58
CA ILE A 47 19.88 -5.19 6.27
C ILE A 47 20.03 -5.30 4.74
N ASP A 48 21.00 -4.58 4.17
CA ASP A 48 21.16 -4.42 2.72
C ASP A 48 21.21 -5.74 1.93
N TYR A 49 21.92 -6.76 2.43
CA TYR A 49 22.06 -8.04 1.73
C TYR A 49 20.85 -8.97 1.92
N ALA A 50 19.93 -8.64 2.84
CA ALA A 50 18.75 -9.43 3.14
C ALA A 50 17.49 -8.66 2.74
N GLN A 51 17.31 -8.50 1.44
CA GLN A 51 16.22 -7.71 0.87
C GLN A 51 14.85 -8.24 1.29
N THR A 52 14.03 -7.34 1.82
CA THR A 52 12.63 -7.58 2.19
C THR A 52 11.73 -6.92 1.15
N THR A 53 10.85 -7.69 0.51
CA THR A 53 10.02 -7.22 -0.61
C THR A 53 8.54 -7.55 -0.41
N LEU A 54 7.68 -6.78 -1.08
CA LEU A 54 6.24 -6.97 -1.09
C LEU A 54 5.70 -6.74 -2.51
N LEU A 55 5.00 -7.72 -3.04
CA LEU A 55 4.19 -7.62 -4.25
C LEU A 55 2.74 -7.88 -3.87
N ILE A 56 1.82 -7.01 -4.29
CA ILE A 56 0.37 -7.22 -4.18
C ILE A 56 -0.18 -7.30 -5.60
N LYS A 57 -0.81 -8.41 -5.96
CA LYS A 57 -1.40 -8.60 -7.29
C LYS A 57 -2.80 -8.02 -7.39
N ALA A 58 -3.28 -7.83 -8.61
CA ALA A 58 -4.65 -7.39 -8.88
C ALA A 58 -5.73 -8.25 -8.19
N ASP A 59 -5.51 -9.56 -8.06
CA ASP A 59 -6.45 -10.50 -7.41
C ASP A 59 -6.43 -10.44 -5.87
N GLY A 60 -5.58 -9.59 -5.27
CA GLY A 60 -5.41 -9.47 -3.83
C GLY A 60 -4.48 -10.53 -3.22
N SER A 61 -3.89 -11.43 -4.01
CA SER A 61 -2.77 -12.24 -3.53
C SER A 61 -1.56 -11.34 -3.29
N ALA A 62 -0.81 -11.61 -2.21
CA ALA A 62 0.40 -10.86 -1.90
C ALA A 62 1.53 -11.81 -1.51
N SER A 63 2.75 -11.49 -1.90
CA SER A 63 3.93 -12.32 -1.65
C SER A 63 5.21 -11.51 -1.67
N GLY A 64 6.32 -12.11 -1.26
CA GLY A 64 7.62 -11.46 -1.33
C GLY A 64 8.70 -12.21 -0.57
N SER A 65 9.79 -11.50 -0.27
CA SER A 65 10.88 -11.96 0.59
C SER A 65 10.79 -11.28 1.95
N GLY A 66 10.94 -12.03 3.05
CA GLY A 66 11.19 -11.51 4.38
C GLY A 66 12.67 -11.21 4.64
N GLY A 67 13.55 -11.49 3.69
CA GLY A 67 15.01 -11.46 3.82
C GLY A 67 15.59 -12.85 4.12
N CYS A 68 14.97 -13.61 5.03
CA CYS A 68 15.31 -15.01 5.26
C CYS A 68 14.50 -15.94 4.35
N ASN A 69 13.18 -15.92 4.48
CA ASN A 69 12.25 -16.78 3.77
C ASN A 69 11.45 -15.99 2.72
N ARG A 70 10.92 -16.72 1.75
CA ARG A 70 9.80 -16.20 0.95
C ARG A 70 8.51 -16.35 1.76
N PHE A 71 7.58 -15.43 1.54
CA PHE A 71 6.27 -15.45 2.17
C PHE A 71 5.13 -15.25 1.16
N MET A 72 3.94 -15.59 1.61
CA MET A 72 2.68 -15.37 0.92
C MET A 72 1.58 -15.01 1.92
N THR A 73 0.68 -14.15 1.50
CA THR A 73 -0.50 -13.66 2.24
C THR A 73 -1.59 -13.21 1.26
N SER A 74 -2.67 -12.64 1.77
CA SER A 74 -3.68 -11.94 0.97
C SER A 74 -3.86 -10.53 1.49
N ALA A 75 -4.04 -9.58 0.58
CA ALA A 75 -4.30 -8.18 0.86
C ALA A 75 -5.72 -7.80 0.45
N THR A 76 -6.41 -7.04 1.29
CA THR A 76 -7.68 -6.38 0.95
C THR A 76 -7.41 -4.88 0.86
N ILE A 77 -7.73 -4.29 -0.29
CA ILE A 77 -7.55 -2.86 -0.55
C ILE A 77 -8.92 -2.22 -0.80
N SER A 78 -9.22 -1.13 -0.08
CA SER A 78 -10.43 -0.33 -0.26
C SER A 78 -10.11 1.15 -0.05
N GLY A 79 -9.96 1.90 -1.15
CA GLY A 79 -9.47 3.29 -1.10
C GLY A 79 -8.05 3.33 -0.52
N SER A 80 -7.89 4.03 0.62
CA SER A 80 -6.63 4.10 1.38
C SER A 80 -6.49 3.02 2.46
N GLN A 81 -7.51 2.19 2.67
CA GLN A 81 -7.42 1.06 3.60
C GLN A 81 -6.68 -0.09 2.95
N LEU A 82 -5.80 -0.72 3.72
CA LEU A 82 -5.04 -1.90 3.34
C LEU A 82 -4.94 -2.79 4.57
N THR A 83 -5.35 -4.05 4.42
CA THR A 83 -5.18 -5.06 5.46
C THR A 83 -4.59 -6.32 4.85
N PHE A 84 -3.82 -7.05 5.66
CA PHE A 84 -3.26 -8.33 5.28
C PHE A 84 -3.81 -9.44 6.17
N LYS A 85 -3.93 -10.64 5.62
CA LYS A 85 -4.02 -11.86 6.41
C LYS A 85 -2.65 -12.18 7.04
N PRO A 86 -2.59 -13.09 8.04
CA PRO A 86 -1.31 -13.57 8.54
C PRO A 86 -0.43 -14.11 7.40
N ALA A 87 0.84 -13.67 7.38
CA ALA A 87 1.80 -14.13 6.38
C ALA A 87 2.28 -15.56 6.70
N ALA A 88 2.33 -16.40 5.67
CA ALA A 88 2.90 -17.74 5.73
C ALA A 88 4.23 -17.75 4.98
N GLY A 89 5.30 -18.15 5.67
CA GLY A 89 6.63 -18.33 5.08
C GLY A 89 7.20 -19.73 5.33
N THR A 90 8.28 -20.05 4.64
CA THR A 90 9.07 -21.25 4.96
C THR A 90 9.82 -21.08 6.29
N ARG A 91 10.44 -22.14 6.82
CA ARG A 91 11.22 -22.10 8.07
C ARG A 91 12.68 -22.45 7.81
N MET A 92 13.38 -21.63 7.04
CA MET A 92 14.84 -21.74 6.93
C MET A 92 15.53 -20.98 8.06
N MET A 93 16.73 -21.43 8.43
CA MET A 93 17.55 -20.78 9.44
C MET A 93 18.54 -19.84 8.77
N CYS A 94 18.49 -18.56 9.12
CA CYS A 94 19.42 -17.52 8.68
C CYS A 94 20.17 -16.95 9.89
N ALA A 95 21.01 -15.94 9.66
CA ALA A 95 21.55 -15.14 10.76
C ALA A 95 20.40 -14.55 11.61
N ALA A 96 20.58 -14.48 12.93
CA ALA A 96 19.54 -14.05 13.86
C ALA A 96 18.95 -12.66 13.52
N ALA A 97 19.80 -11.73 13.07
CA ALA A 97 19.35 -10.39 12.67
C ALA A 97 18.42 -10.41 11.44
N VAL A 98 18.64 -11.33 10.50
CA VAL A 98 17.80 -11.47 9.30
C VAL A 98 16.44 -12.10 9.67
N MET A 99 16.45 -13.08 10.57
CA MET A 99 15.21 -13.68 11.08
C MET A 99 14.38 -12.68 11.91
N ASP A 100 15.04 -11.83 12.69
CA ASP A 100 14.38 -10.74 13.43
C ASP A 100 13.75 -9.70 12.48
N GLN A 101 14.47 -9.29 11.42
CA GLN A 101 13.90 -8.41 10.38
C GLN A 101 12.67 -9.02 9.71
N GLU A 102 12.72 -10.29 9.34
CA GLU A 102 11.58 -11.02 8.77
C GLU A 102 10.37 -10.99 9.71
N GLN A 103 10.58 -11.31 10.99
CA GLN A 103 9.50 -11.35 11.97
C GLN A 103 8.89 -9.96 12.20
N LYS A 104 9.72 -8.91 12.23
CA LYS A 104 9.25 -7.52 12.31
C LYS A 104 8.43 -7.15 11.08
N PHE A 105 8.85 -7.58 9.88
CA PHE A 105 8.10 -7.33 8.66
C PHE A 105 6.74 -8.00 8.67
N PHE A 106 6.67 -9.28 9.04
CA PHE A 106 5.39 -10.00 9.13
C PHE A 106 4.45 -9.36 10.16
N SER A 107 5.00 -8.89 11.28
CA SER A 107 4.22 -8.16 12.28
C SER A 107 3.71 -6.82 11.75
N ALA A 108 4.52 -6.08 10.96
CA ALA A 108 4.09 -4.85 10.32
C ALA A 108 2.96 -5.09 9.30
N LEU A 109 3.05 -6.15 8.50
CA LEU A 109 1.96 -6.53 7.58
C LEU A 109 0.65 -6.79 8.35
N GLU A 110 0.70 -7.56 9.45
CA GLU A 110 -0.48 -7.86 10.27
C GLU A 110 -1.10 -6.62 10.94
N GLN A 111 -0.26 -5.67 11.35
CA GLN A 111 -0.68 -4.42 11.98
C GLN A 111 -1.20 -3.38 10.98
N THR A 112 -0.92 -3.54 9.68
CA THR A 112 -1.32 -2.54 8.67
C THR A 112 -2.84 -2.39 8.61
N ARG A 113 -3.30 -1.14 8.60
CA ARG A 113 -4.71 -0.73 8.42
C ARG A 113 -4.91 0.22 7.27
N SER A 114 -3.89 1.01 6.93
CA SER A 114 -3.94 1.92 5.79
C SER A 114 -2.57 2.07 5.14
N TYR A 115 -2.56 2.66 3.95
CA TYR A 115 -1.34 2.95 3.21
C TYR A 115 -1.40 4.35 2.59
N THR A 116 -0.22 4.90 2.33
CA THR A 116 -0.05 6.13 1.54
C THR A 116 1.08 5.91 0.54
N ILE A 117 0.93 6.42 -0.68
CA ILE A 117 2.03 6.52 -1.64
C ILE A 117 2.36 8.00 -1.82
N GLU A 118 3.62 8.37 -1.57
CA GLU A 118 4.09 9.73 -1.74
C GLU A 118 4.50 9.97 -3.20
N ALA A 119 3.72 10.76 -3.94
CA ALA A 119 3.92 10.99 -5.37
C ALA A 119 5.30 11.59 -5.72
N ALA A 120 5.89 12.40 -4.84
CA ALA A 120 7.17 13.05 -5.08
C ALA A 120 8.35 12.07 -5.07
N THR A 121 8.28 11.04 -4.23
CA THR A 121 9.38 10.09 -4.01
C THR A 121 9.06 8.69 -4.56
N GLY A 122 7.79 8.41 -4.83
CA GLY A 122 7.29 7.07 -5.16
C GLY A 122 7.39 6.10 -3.99
N LYS A 123 7.45 6.59 -2.74
CA LYS A 123 7.54 5.74 -1.55
C LYS A 123 6.18 5.30 -1.05
N LEU A 124 6.08 4.03 -0.71
CA LEU A 124 4.95 3.43 -0.02
C LEU A 124 5.17 3.49 1.49
N PHE A 125 4.15 3.90 2.21
CA PHE A 125 4.10 3.91 3.66
C PHE A 125 2.94 3.02 4.13
N LEU A 126 3.24 2.10 5.04
CA LEU A 126 2.23 1.28 5.72
C LEU A 126 1.98 1.88 7.10
N HIS A 127 0.70 2.01 7.45
CA HIS A 127 0.25 2.61 8.70
C HIS A 127 -0.53 1.61 9.55
N ASP A 128 -0.30 1.65 10.86
CA ASP A 128 -1.11 0.90 11.82
C ASP A 128 -2.47 1.57 12.09
N GLU A 129 -3.23 1.04 13.05
CA GLU A 129 -4.52 1.57 13.48
C GLU A 129 -4.44 2.99 14.05
N ALA A 130 -3.31 3.36 14.66
CA ALA A 130 -3.06 4.71 15.20
C ALA A 130 -2.54 5.69 14.13
N GLY A 131 -2.35 5.24 12.88
CA GLY A 131 -1.78 6.03 11.79
C GLY A 131 -0.26 6.12 11.82
N LYS A 132 0.41 5.42 12.74
CA LYS A 132 1.88 5.41 12.82
C LYS A 132 2.45 4.65 11.63
N ILE A 133 3.50 5.19 11.02
CA ILE A 133 4.26 4.51 9.98
C ILE A 133 5.00 3.32 10.60
N ILE A 134 4.68 2.12 10.12
CA ILE A 134 5.24 0.84 10.58
C ILE A 134 6.10 0.16 9.51
N ALA A 135 6.02 0.62 8.25
CA ALA A 135 7.00 0.29 7.23
C ALA A 135 7.07 1.40 6.17
N ARG A 136 8.27 1.62 5.62
CA ARG A 136 8.50 2.46 4.44
C ARG A 136 9.18 1.62 3.37
N LEU A 137 8.62 1.64 2.17
CA LEU A 137 9.09 0.87 1.03
C LEU A 137 9.27 1.77 -0.19
N ALA A 138 10.23 1.42 -1.04
CA ALA A 138 10.46 2.05 -2.33
C ALA A 138 10.03 1.11 -3.46
N ARG A 139 9.58 1.67 -4.58
CA ARG A 139 9.36 0.90 -5.81
C ARG A 139 10.68 0.27 -6.26
N GLU A 140 10.71 -1.04 -6.43
CA GLU A 140 11.82 -1.73 -7.07
C GLU A 140 11.85 -1.36 -8.56
N LYS A 141 13.03 -1.06 -9.08
CA LYS A 141 13.23 -0.62 -10.47
C LYS A 141 13.17 -1.77 -11.47
#